data_AF-A0A8J8Q3G4-F1
#
_entry.id   AF-A0A8J8Q3G4-F1
#
_cell.length_a   1.000
_cell.length_b   1.000
_cell.length_c   1.000
_cell.angle_alpha   90.00
_cell.angle_beta   90.00
_cell.angle_gamma   90.00
#
_symmetry.space_group_name_H-M   'P 1'
#
loop_
_entity.id
_entity.type
_entity.pdbx_description
1 polymer ?
#
loop_
_entity_poly.entity_id
_entity_poly.type
_entity_poly.pdbx_seq_one_letter_code
_entity_poly.pdbx_strand_id
1 'polypeptide(L)' 'MNIFVEKLASGDVPPLTHHEQKLIVEDNIGEGIHVHFRNVRLEMSIEDYLVFSEEVAAAAEVFNDGDC' A
#
# COMPACT_ATOMS: atom_id res chain seq x y z
N MET A 1 -22.81 11.84 -20.38
CA MET A 1 -21.35 11.96 -20.56
C MET A 1 -20.85 10.58 -20.95
N ASN A 2 -20.42 10.38 -22.19
CA ASN A 2 -19.96 9.08 -22.66
C ASN A 2 -18.45 8.99 -22.37
N ILE A 3 -18.06 8.13 -21.43
CA ILE A 3 -16.66 7.83 -21.15
C ILE A 3 -16.25 6.73 -22.13
N PHE A 4 -15.28 7.05 -23.00
CA PHE A 4 -14.63 6.06 -23.85
C PHE A 4 -13.50 5.42 -23.05
N VAL A 5 -13.59 4.11 -22.82
CA VAL A 5 -12.53 3.32 -22.19
C VAL A 5 -11.93 2.43 -23.28
N GLU A 6 -10.66 2.66 -23.58
CA GLU A 6 -9.91 1.87 -24.57
C GLU A 6 -8.81 1.07 -23.86
N LYS A 7 -8.73 -0.22 -24.17
CA LYS A 7 -7.76 -1.14 -23.56
C LYS A 7 -6.41 -1.01 -24.27
N LEU A 8 -5.44 -0.38 -23.61
CA LEU A 8 -4.10 -0.14 -24.16
C LEU A 8 -3.20 -1.39 -24.16
N ALA A 9 -3.39 -2.31 -23.21
CA ALA A 9 -2.64 -3.57 -23.14
C ALA A 9 -3.39 -4.64 -22.32
N SER A 10 -2.98 -5.90 -22.47
CA SER A 10 -3.24 -6.97 -21.50
C SER A 10 -2.05 -7.90 -21.41
N GLY A 11 -1.89 -8.49 -20.24
CA GLY A 11 -0.98 -9.60 -19.99
C GLY A 11 -1.41 -10.33 -18.73
N ASP A 12 -0.76 -11.48 -18.50
CA ASP A 12 -0.89 -12.22 -17.26
C ASP A 12 0.06 -11.63 -16.22
N VAL A 13 -0.43 -11.42 -15.01
CA VAL A 13 0.43 -11.07 -13.87
C VAL A 13 0.99 -12.39 -13.33
N PRO A 14 2.32 -12.53 -13.16
CA PRO A 14 2.90 -13.71 -12.54
C PRO A 14 2.21 -14.00 -11.21
N PRO A 15 1.88 -15.27 -10.92
CA PRO A 15 1.16 -15.62 -9.70
C PRO A 15 2.00 -15.40 -8.44
N LEU A 16 3.34 -15.44 -8.60
CA LEU A 16 4.30 -15.33 -7.52
C LEU A 16 4.75 -13.88 -7.35
N THR A 17 4.58 -13.35 -6.15
CA THR A 17 5.15 -12.05 -5.79
C THR A 17 6.50 -12.27 -5.13
N HIS A 18 7.45 -11.34 -5.31
CA HIS A 18 8.76 -11.47 -4.66
C HIS A 18 8.67 -11.58 -3.12
N HIS A 19 7.57 -11.08 -2.53
CA HIS A 19 7.35 -10.97 -1.10
C HIS A 19 5.86 -11.19 -0.73
N GLU A 20 5.38 -12.44 -0.82
CA GLU A 20 3.94 -12.76 -0.62
C GLU A 20 3.44 -12.62 0.81
N GLN A 21 4.34 -12.77 1.78
CA GLN A 21 4.02 -12.81 3.21
C GLN A 21 4.66 -11.67 3.99
N LYS A 22 5.37 -10.77 3.32
CA LYS A 22 6.09 -9.67 3.97
C LYS A 22 5.45 -8.36 3.59
N LEU A 23 5.18 -7.56 4.61
CA LEU A 23 5.03 -6.12 4.47
C LEU A 23 6.44 -5.53 4.39
N ILE A 24 6.72 -4.73 3.37
CA ILE A 24 8.01 -4.05 3.22
C ILE A 24 7.73 -2.55 3.11
N VAL A 25 8.48 -1.76 3.87
CA VAL A 25 8.43 -0.30 3.84
C VAL A 25 9.81 0.20 3.41
N GLU A 26 9.85 0.96 2.33
CA GLU A 26 11.08 1.51 1.75
C GLU A 26 11.01 3.04 1.76
N ASP A 27 12.07 3.68 2.28
CA ASP A 27 12.32 5.11 2.08
C ASP A 27 12.98 5.28 0.71
N ASN A 28 12.24 5.84 -0.25
CA ASN A 28 12.72 6.08 -1.61
C ASN A 28 13.61 7.35 -1.66
N ILE A 29 14.65 7.37 -0.82
CA ILE A 29 15.69 8.41 -0.77
C ILE A 29 15.07 9.82 -0.64
N GLY A 30 14.06 9.96 0.23
CA GLY A 30 13.41 11.24 0.48
C GLY A 30 12.45 11.73 -0.61
N GLU A 31 12.20 10.97 -1.67
CA GLU A 31 11.16 11.28 -2.66
C GLU A 31 9.76 10.88 -2.16
N GLY A 32 9.67 9.83 -1.35
CA GLY A 32 8.41 9.30 -0.81
C GLY A 32 8.61 7.95 -0.13
N ILE A 33 7.52 7.38 0.38
CA ILE A 33 7.52 6.07 1.04
C ILE A 33 6.76 5.06 0.20
N HIS A 34 7.39 3.90 -0.03
CA HIS A 34 6.74 2.76 -0.66
C HIS A 34 6.36 1.72 0.39
N VAL A 35 5.08 1.33 0.41
CA VAL A 35 4.60 0.21 1.20
C VAL A 35 4.19 -0.91 0.26
N HIS A 36 4.89 -2.04 0.35
CA HIS A 36 4.65 -3.23 -0.46
C HIS A 36 3.95 -4.30 0.36
N PHE A 37 2.84 -4.83 -0.19
CA PHE A 37 2.20 -6.03 0.31
C PHE A 37 1.64 -6.85 -0.85
N ARG A 38 2.19 -8.06 -1.06
CA ARG A 38 1.82 -8.95 -2.19
C ARG A 38 1.95 -8.24 -3.54
N ASN A 39 0.81 -8.01 -4.21
CA ASN A 39 0.70 -7.36 -5.53
C ASN A 39 0.31 -5.88 -5.42
N VAL A 40 0.23 -5.34 -4.21
CA VAL A 40 -0.12 -3.95 -3.96
C VAL A 40 1.15 -3.19 -3.57
N ARG A 41 1.35 -2.05 -4.24
CA ARG A 41 2.31 -1.03 -3.85
C ARG A 41 1.54 0.26 -3.59
N LEU A 42 1.66 0.78 -2.38
CA LEU A 42 1.19 2.12 -2.04
C LEU A 42 2.39 3.06 -2.10
N GLU A 43 2.18 4.19 -2.75
CA GLU A 43 3.18 5.24 -2.92
C GLU A 43 2.62 6.50 -2.27
N MET A 44 3.35 7.04 -1.30
CA MET A 44 2.89 8.13 -0.45
C MET A 44 3.97 9.20 -0.36
N SER A 45 3.54 10.44 -0.17
CA SER A 45 4.45 11.47 0.34
C SER A 45 4.89 11.10 1.77
N ILE A 46 5.98 11.71 2.24
CA ILE A 46 6.44 11.52 3.62
C ILE A 46 5.36 11.99 4.61
N GLU A 47 4.69 13.09 4.32
CA GLU A 47 3.61 13.64 5.16
C GLU A 47 2.43 12.67 5.25
N ASP A 48 1.97 12.13 4.12
CA ASP A 48 0.87 11.16 4.09
C ASP A 48 1.23 9.87 4.84
N TYR A 49 2.48 9.41 4.72
CA TYR A 49 2.94 8.22 5.43
C TYR A 49 2.93 8.41 6.94
N LEU A 50 3.33 9.59 7.44
CA LEU A 50 3.31 9.88 8.88
C LEU A 50 1.88 9.80 9.41
N VAL A 51 0.93 10.48 8.76
CA VAL A 51 -0.50 10.43 9.13
C VAL A 51 -1.02 8.99 9.08
N PHE A 52 -0.74 8.26 8.00
CA PHE A 52 -1.12 6.86 7.87
C PHE A 52 -0.57 6.00 9.02
N SER A 53 0.69 6.20 9.41
CA SER A 53 1.32 5.42 10.48
C SER A 53 0.71 5.68 11.85
N GLU A 54 0.31 6.92 12.13
CA GLU A 54 -0.37 7.31 13.37
C GLU A 54 -1.76 6.67 13.47
N GLU A 55 -2.55 6.76 12.39
CA GLU A 55 -3.90 6.17 12.34
C GLU A 55 -3.86 4.65 12.46
N VAL A 56 -2.89 3.99 11.83
CA VAL A 56 -2.70 2.54 11.97
C VAL A 56 -2.33 2.15 13.40
N ALA A 57 -1.48 2.94 14.06
CA ALA A 57 -1.10 2.69 15.46
C ALA A 57 -2.32 2.84 16.40
N ALA A 58 -3.10 3.91 16.24
CA ALA A 58 -4.34 4.11 17.00
C ALA A 58 -5.35 2.99 16.77
N ALA A 59 -5.55 2.56 15.52
CA ALA A 59 -6.42 1.42 15.20
C ALA A 59 -5.93 0.11 15.82
N ALA A 60 -4.61 -0.11 15.86
CA ALA A 60 -4.03 -1.30 16.47
C ALA A 60 -4.23 -1.32 18.00
N GLU A 61 -4.18 -0.17 18.67
CA GLU A 61 -4.49 -0.07 20.10
C GLU A 61 -5.94 -0.50 20.39
N VAL A 62 -6.90 0.04 19.63
CA VAL A 62 -8.33 -0.34 19.75
C VAL A 62 -8.53 -1.84 19.50
N PHE A 63 -7.89 -2.38 18.46
CA PHE A 63 -7.98 -3.80 18.14
C PHE A 63 -7.39 -4.70 19.24
N ASN A 64 -6.26 -4.29 19.84
CA ASN A 64 -5.59 -5.06 20.89
C ASN A 64 -6.26 -4.94 22.27
N ASP A 65 -7.04 -3.88 22.51
CA ASP A 65 -7.84 -3.71 23.73
C ASP A 65 -9.06 -4.65 23.77
N GLY A 66 -9.31 -5.38 22.66
CA GLY A 66 -10.35 -6.41 22.60
C GLY A 66 -11.78 -5.87 22.48
N ASP A 67 -11.94 -4.59 22.18
CA ASP A 67 -13.23 -3.92 22.01
C ASP A 67 -13.77 -4.08 20.56
N CYS A 68 -13.65 -5.30 20.02
CA CYS A 68 -14.08 -5.69 18.68
C CYS A 68 -15.12 -6.81 18.68
#